data_AF-A0A378NRI5-F1
#
_entry.id   AF-A0A378NRI5-F1
#
_cell.length_a   1.000
_cell.length_b   1.000
_cell.length_c   1.000
_cell.angle_alpha   90.00
_cell.angle_beta   90.00
_cell.angle_gamma   90.00
#
_symmetry.space_group_name_H-M   'P 1'
#
loop_
_entity.id
_entity.type
_entity.pdbx_description
1 polymer ?
#
loop_
_entity_poly.entity_id
_entity_poly.type
_entity_poly.pdbx_seq_one_letter_code
_entity_poly.pdbx_strand_id
1 'polypeptide(L)'
;MQKNIKLVKYKKYSNDLILFEHLNSPKVENIVHQKDLISRKNNNYKTHVEKLKTVPEKINILYDSICNYIESLGDDIESNQLKYYLAYKKVQNMACIELYNKYVAIYLKLNPDKIKLEEGFTRDMRNIGHYGTGDLEIIIKDEQSFEKAKSLIEKAYNEM
;
A
#
# COMPACT_ATOMS: atom_id res chain seq x y z
N MET A 1 -15.54 -14.14 -17.13
CA MET A 1 -14.58 -13.03 -17.26
C MET A 1 -15.19 -11.82 -16.55
N GLN A 2 -14.71 -11.47 -15.35
CA GLN A 2 -15.24 -10.35 -14.57
C GLN A 2 -14.72 -9.06 -15.22
N LYS A 3 -15.61 -8.23 -15.77
CA LYS A 3 -15.21 -6.99 -16.44
C LYS A 3 -15.17 -5.85 -15.42
N ASN A 4 -13.98 -5.29 -15.20
CA ASN A 4 -13.80 -4.06 -14.43
C ASN A 4 -14.20 -2.85 -15.27
N ILE A 5 -15.40 -2.34 -15.05
CA ILE A 5 -15.88 -1.12 -15.72
C ILE A 5 -15.80 0.03 -14.71
N LYS A 6 -14.93 1.01 -14.97
CA LYS A 6 -14.89 2.29 -14.26
C LYS A 6 -15.80 3.30 -14.97
N LEU A 7 -16.67 3.94 -14.21
CA LEU A 7 -17.61 4.97 -14.63
C LEU A 7 -17.08 6.32 -14.16
N VAL A 8 -16.85 7.23 -15.09
CA VAL A 8 -16.41 8.59 -14.81
C VAL A 8 -17.41 9.56 -15.42
N LYS A 9 -17.92 10.48 -14.61
CA LYS A 9 -18.71 11.62 -15.04
C LYS A 9 -17.78 12.82 -15.17
N TYR A 10 -17.94 13.60 -16.25
CA TYR A 10 -17.16 14.82 -16.41
C TYR A 10 -18.05 16.05 -16.49
N LYS A 11 -17.52 17.19 -16.02
CA LYS A 11 -18.17 18.51 -16.16
C LYS A 11 -17.14 19.53 -16.64
N LYS A 12 -17.43 20.19 -17.76
CA LYS A 12 -16.60 21.26 -18.32
C LYS A 12 -17.07 22.62 -17.79
N TYR A 13 -16.12 23.41 -17.32
CA TYR A 13 -16.33 24.80 -16.89
C TYR A 13 -15.79 25.76 -17.95
N SER A 14 -16.24 27.02 -17.88
CA SER A 14 -15.90 28.08 -18.84
C SER A 14 -14.42 28.46 -18.86
N ASN A 15 -13.68 28.23 -17.77
CA ASN A 15 -12.26 28.56 -17.65
C ASN A 15 -11.34 27.40 -18.10
N ASP A 16 -11.78 26.59 -19.06
CA ASP A 16 -11.07 25.37 -19.52
C ASP A 16 -10.76 24.33 -18.43
N LEU A 17 -11.39 24.43 -17.26
CA LEU A 17 -11.33 23.43 -16.21
C LEU A 17 -12.32 22.29 -16.50
N ILE A 18 -11.87 21.05 -16.34
CA ILE A 18 -12.71 19.85 -16.43
C ILE A 18 -12.64 19.12 -15.10
N LEU A 19 -13.79 18.91 -14.47
CA LEU A 19 -13.93 18.06 -13.30
C LEU A 19 -14.22 16.62 -13.75
N PHE A 20 -13.50 15.66 -13.20
CA PHE A 20 -13.80 14.23 -13.32
C PHE A 20 -14.28 13.70 -11.97
N GLU A 21 -15.45 13.08 -11.96
CA GLU A 21 -16.09 12.47 -10.79
C GLU A 21 -16.17 10.96 -11.04
N HIS A 22 -15.56 10.15 -10.18
CA HIS A 22 -15.66 8.69 -10.26
C HIS A 22 -16.99 8.24 -9.66
N LEU A 23 -17.86 7.65 -10.48
CA LEU A 23 -19.19 7.19 -10.06
C LEU A 23 -19.18 5.79 -9.46
N ASN A 24 -18.11 5.02 -9.69
CA ASN A 24 -17.91 3.72 -9.06
C ASN A 24 -16.41 3.44 -8.83
N SER A 25 -16.14 2.71 -7.75
CA SER A 25 -14.84 2.09 -7.49
C SER A 25 -15.04 0.57 -7.48
N PRO A 26 -15.01 -0.10 -8.65
CA PRO A 26 -15.22 -1.53 -8.72
C PRO A 26 -14.13 -2.25 -7.91
N LYS A 27 -14.51 -2.80 -6.75
CA LYS A 27 -13.67 -3.67 -5.94
C LYS A 27 -13.73 -5.08 -6.53
N VAL A 28 -12.64 -5.54 -7.14
CA VAL A 28 -12.52 -6.95 -7.51
C VAL A 28 -12.14 -7.71 -6.26
N GLU A 29 -13.07 -8.47 -5.72
CA GLU A 29 -12.73 -9.54 -4.79
C GLU A 29 -11.95 -10.60 -5.58
N ASN A 30 -10.73 -10.89 -5.14
CA ASN A 30 -9.98 -12.03 -5.69
C ASN A 30 -10.74 -13.31 -5.34
N ILE A 31 -11.45 -13.88 -6.32
CA ILE A 31 -12.11 -15.18 -6.17
C ILE A 31 -11.00 -16.21 -5.93
N VAL A 32 -10.89 -16.68 -4.69
CA VAL A 32 -10.03 -17.82 -4.36
C VAL A 32 -10.63 -19.05 -5.03
N HIS A 33 -10.08 -19.47 -6.17
CA HIS A 33 -10.52 -20.71 -6.81
C HIS A 33 -10.19 -21.90 -5.91
N GLN A 34 -11.19 -22.76 -5.64
CA GLN A 34 -11.03 -23.97 -4.82
C GLN A 34 -9.89 -24.92 -5.26
N LYS A 35 -9.39 -24.81 -6.51
CA LYS A 35 -8.21 -25.57 -6.96
C LYS A 35 -6.91 -25.20 -6.21
N ASP A 36 -6.83 -24.01 -5.62
CA ASP A 36 -5.71 -23.60 -4.74
C ASP A 36 -5.77 -24.22 -3.33
N LEU A 37 -6.83 -24.96 -3.00
CA LEU A 37 -6.94 -25.69 -1.73
C LEU A 37 -6.11 -26.99 -1.74
N ILE A 38 -5.88 -27.59 -2.91
CA ILE A 38 -5.33 -28.95 -3.05
C ILE A 38 -3.79 -28.94 -3.08
N SER A 39 -3.15 -27.80 -3.37
CA SER A 39 -1.67 -27.66 -3.28
C SER A 39 -1.16 -27.31 -1.87
N ARG A 40 -2.05 -27.23 -0.88
CA ARG A 40 -1.80 -26.77 0.51
C ARG A 40 -1.02 -27.74 1.41
N LYS A 41 -0.02 -28.46 0.89
CA LYS A 41 0.86 -29.25 1.77
C LYS A 41 2.25 -28.67 2.00
N ASN A 42 2.72 -27.69 1.23
CA ASN A 42 4.12 -27.24 1.32
C ASN A 42 4.32 -25.71 1.23
N ASN A 43 3.44 -24.88 1.78
CA ASN A 43 3.72 -23.44 1.84
C ASN A 43 3.45 -22.87 3.25
N ASN A 44 4.50 -22.76 4.06
CA ASN A 44 4.50 -22.18 5.41
C ASN A 44 4.35 -20.64 5.42
N TYR A 45 4.05 -20.00 4.27
CA TYR A 45 3.95 -18.55 4.17
C TYR A 45 2.55 -18.06 4.48
N LYS A 46 2.42 -17.32 5.59
CA LYS A 46 1.18 -16.63 5.99
C LYS A 46 0.83 -15.51 5.00
N THR A 47 -0.45 -15.41 4.65
CA THR A 47 -1.04 -14.29 3.91
C THR A 47 -1.03 -13.00 4.74
N HIS A 48 -1.23 -11.84 4.10
CA HIS A 48 -1.34 -10.54 4.79
C HIS A 48 -2.41 -10.53 5.87
N VAL A 49 -3.59 -11.07 5.55
CA VAL A 49 -4.73 -11.14 6.46
C VAL A 49 -4.45 -12.10 7.63
N GLU A 50 -3.74 -13.20 7.40
CA GLU A 50 -3.30 -14.09 8.49
C GLU A 50 -2.20 -13.45 9.35
N LYS A 51 -1.31 -12.66 8.76
CA LYS A 51 -0.31 -11.86 9.51
C LYS A 51 -1.01 -10.87 10.43
N LEU A 52 -1.97 -10.08 9.93
CA LEU A 52 -2.77 -9.16 10.75
C LEU A 52 -3.37 -9.81 12.01
N LYS A 53 -3.89 -11.05 11.86
CA LYS A 53 -4.47 -11.79 12.99
C LYS A 53 -3.45 -12.34 13.98
N THR A 54 -2.16 -12.42 13.61
CA THR A 54 -1.13 -13.08 14.42
C THR A 54 -0.01 -12.17 14.90
N VAL A 55 0.09 -10.94 14.37
CA VAL A 55 1.04 -9.95 14.88
C VAL A 55 0.62 -9.43 16.26
N PRO A 56 1.57 -8.97 17.09
CA PRO A 56 1.26 -8.35 18.38
C PRO A 56 0.33 -7.14 18.23
N GLU A 57 -0.48 -6.88 19.25
CA GLU A 57 -1.43 -5.75 19.28
C GLU A 57 -0.76 -4.41 18.98
N LYS A 58 0.44 -4.17 19.53
CA LYS A 58 1.24 -2.97 19.22
C LYS A 58 1.46 -2.76 17.72
N ILE A 59 1.73 -3.84 16.97
CA ILE A 59 1.96 -3.77 15.52
C ILE A 59 0.65 -3.58 14.77
N ASN A 60 -0.46 -4.17 15.24
CA ASN A 60 -1.79 -3.90 14.67
C ASN A 60 -2.18 -2.42 14.81
N ILE A 61 -2.03 -1.84 16.00
CA ILE A 61 -2.32 -0.42 16.23
C ILE A 61 -1.47 0.47 15.32
N LEU A 62 -0.17 0.14 15.18
CA LEU A 62 0.74 0.87 14.31
C LEU A 62 0.33 0.75 12.83
N TYR A 63 -0.04 -0.45 12.39
CA TYR A 63 -0.55 -0.70 11.04
C TYR A 63 -1.82 0.08 10.75
N ASP A 64 -2.78 0.08 11.68
CA ASP A 64 -4.04 0.82 11.53
C ASP A 64 -3.77 2.32 11.45
N SER A 65 -2.85 2.83 12.28
CA SER A 65 -2.42 4.23 12.26
C SER A 65 -1.80 4.63 10.92
N ILE A 66 -0.95 3.77 10.35
CA ILE A 66 -0.35 3.97 9.03
C ILE A 66 -1.43 3.99 7.94
N CYS A 67 -2.36 3.03 7.97
CA CYS A 67 -3.43 2.92 6.99
C CYS A 67 -4.34 4.15 7.02
N ASN A 68 -4.82 4.52 8.21
CA ASN A 68 -5.66 5.70 8.40
C ASN A 68 -4.98 6.98 7.93
N TYR A 69 -3.67 7.12 8.18
CA TYR A 69 -2.92 8.28 7.71
C TYR A 69 -2.82 8.31 6.19
N ILE A 70 -2.46 7.19 5.54
CA ILE A 70 -2.41 7.13 4.07
C ILE A 70 -3.77 7.48 3.47
N GLU A 71 -4.86 6.91 3.99
CA GLU A 71 -6.23 7.19 3.54
C GLU A 71 -6.64 8.65 3.78
N SER A 72 -6.09 9.32 4.80
CA SER A 72 -6.35 10.73 5.08
C SER A 72 -5.66 11.72 4.12
N LEU A 73 -4.69 11.29 3.31
CA LEU A 73 -3.97 12.16 2.38
C LEU A 73 -4.83 12.63 1.20
N GLY A 74 -5.85 11.86 0.82
CA GLY A 74 -6.77 12.23 -0.24
C GLY A 74 -7.82 11.17 -0.57
N ASP A 75 -8.99 11.62 -1.00
CA ASP A 75 -10.11 10.77 -1.42
C ASP A 75 -9.85 10.01 -2.74
N ASP A 76 -8.75 10.34 -3.43
CA ASP A 76 -8.31 9.71 -4.68
C ASP A 76 -7.42 8.48 -4.46
N ILE A 77 -7.23 8.07 -3.20
CA ILE A 77 -6.48 6.87 -2.83
C ILE A 77 -7.42 5.66 -2.76
N GLU A 78 -7.08 4.60 -3.50
CA GLU A 78 -7.74 3.31 -3.45
C GLU A 78 -6.82 2.27 -2.79
N SER A 79 -7.35 1.49 -1.85
CA SER A 79 -6.65 0.33 -1.28
C SER A 79 -6.96 -0.96 -2.06
N ASN A 80 -5.97 -1.86 -2.14
CA ASN A 80 -6.08 -3.16 -2.78
C ASN A 80 -5.42 -4.23 -1.92
N GLN A 81 -6.22 -5.13 -1.37
CA GLN A 81 -5.74 -6.23 -0.53
C GLN A 81 -5.24 -7.38 -1.41
N LEU A 82 -3.92 -7.60 -1.42
CA LEU A 82 -3.28 -8.72 -2.12
C LEU A 82 -2.99 -9.87 -1.15
N LYS A 83 -2.49 -10.99 -1.70
CA LYS A 83 -2.22 -12.20 -0.93
C LYS A 83 -1.21 -11.99 0.21
N TYR A 84 -0.15 -11.23 -0.02
CA TYR A 84 0.97 -11.09 0.92
C TYR A 84 1.22 -9.67 1.44
N TYR A 85 0.55 -8.67 0.86
CA TYR A 85 0.71 -7.26 1.21
C TYR A 85 -0.58 -6.48 0.92
N LEU A 86 -0.67 -5.26 1.44
CA LEU A 86 -1.71 -4.28 1.10
C LEU A 86 -1.09 -3.20 0.18
N ALA A 87 -1.74 -2.86 -0.93
CA ALA A 87 -1.30 -1.78 -1.80
C ALA A 87 -2.24 -0.58 -1.73
N TYR A 88 -1.69 0.62 -1.65
CA TYR A 88 -2.40 1.88 -1.87
C TYR A 88 -1.98 2.47 -3.21
N LYS A 89 -2.98 2.86 -4.01
CA LYS A 89 -2.78 3.43 -5.34
C LYS A 89 -3.58 4.72 -5.49
N LYS A 90 -3.00 5.68 -6.22
CA LYS A 90 -3.70 6.88 -6.70
C LYS A 90 -3.96 6.74 -8.20
N VAL A 91 -2.95 7.02 -9.01
CA VAL A 91 -2.91 6.64 -10.44
C VAL A 91 -2.31 5.24 -10.61
N GLN A 92 -1.25 4.97 -9.86
CA GLN A 92 -0.53 3.71 -9.78
C GLN A 92 -0.21 3.38 -8.32
N ASN A 93 0.38 2.21 -8.06
CA ASN A 93 0.80 1.83 -6.71
C ASN A 93 1.81 2.86 -6.16
N MET A 94 1.45 3.46 -5.03
CA MET A 94 2.20 4.47 -4.32
C MET A 94 2.93 3.88 -3.11
N ALA A 95 2.21 3.06 -2.35
CA ALA A 95 2.71 2.44 -1.13
C ALA A 95 2.26 0.98 -1.06
N CYS A 96 3.19 0.07 -0.75
CA CYS A 96 2.89 -1.33 -0.45
C CYS A 96 3.28 -1.64 0.99
N ILE A 97 2.37 -2.18 1.77
CA ILE A 97 2.55 -2.45 3.19
C ILE A 97 2.68 -3.95 3.42
N GLU A 98 3.75 -4.34 4.10
CA GLU A 98 3.97 -5.69 4.59
C GLU A 98 4.14 -5.71 6.12
N LEU A 99 3.57 -6.74 6.75
CA LEU A 99 3.58 -6.92 8.20
C LEU A 99 4.62 -7.92 8.66
N TYR A 100 5.29 -7.58 9.76
CA TYR A 100 6.19 -8.45 10.50
C TYR A 100 5.89 -8.37 12.01
N ASN A 101 6.30 -9.37 12.78
CA ASN A 101 6.01 -9.42 14.22
C ASN A 101 6.63 -8.28 15.03
N LYS A 102 7.63 -7.58 14.49
CA LYS A 102 8.39 -6.53 15.19
C LYS A 102 8.23 -5.14 14.57
N TYR A 103 7.71 -5.04 13.34
CA TYR A 103 7.64 -3.79 12.59
C TYR A 103 6.66 -3.91 11.41
N VAL A 104 6.27 -2.77 10.88
CA VAL A 104 5.57 -2.64 9.60
C VAL A 104 6.57 -2.14 8.57
N ALA A 105 6.65 -2.80 7.41
CA ALA A 105 7.44 -2.32 6.29
C ALA A 105 6.53 -1.63 5.28
N ILE A 106 6.96 -0.47 4.78
CA ILE A 106 6.30 0.24 3.69
C ILE A 106 7.28 0.39 2.54
N TYR A 107 6.90 -0.09 1.36
CA TYR A 107 7.63 0.16 0.12
C TYR A 107 6.95 1.31 -0.62
N LEU A 108 7.67 2.42 -0.76
CA LEU A 108 7.17 3.61 -1.45
C LEU A 108 7.74 3.69 -2.86
N LYS A 109 6.90 4.16 -3.79
CA LYS A 109 7.33 4.54 -5.13
C LYS A 109 8.03 5.90 -5.09
N LEU A 110 9.26 5.92 -4.55
CA LEU A 110 10.13 7.08 -4.47
C LEU A 110 11.54 6.68 -4.88
N ASN A 111 12.25 7.59 -5.56
CA ASN A 111 13.64 7.34 -5.93
C ASN A 111 14.56 7.43 -4.68
N PRO A 112 15.24 6.34 -4.27
CA PRO A 112 16.15 6.35 -3.13
C PRO A 112 17.31 7.36 -3.25
N ASP A 113 17.74 7.69 -4.47
CA ASP A 113 18.85 8.63 -4.71
C ASP A 113 18.52 10.07 -4.26
N LYS A 114 17.23 10.40 -4.16
CA LYS A 114 16.74 11.72 -3.71
C LYS A 114 16.46 11.77 -2.21
N ILE A 115 16.81 10.72 -1.47
CA ILE A 115 16.47 10.54 -0.06
C ILE A 115 17.74 10.19 0.69
N LYS A 116 17.94 10.83 1.84
CA LYS A 116 19.03 10.45 2.74
C LYS A 116 18.65 9.15 3.44
N LEU A 117 19.28 8.05 3.03
CA LEU A 117 19.05 6.75 3.65
C LEU A 117 19.60 6.72 5.08
N GLU A 118 18.85 6.09 5.98
CA GLU A 118 19.12 5.92 7.41
C GLU A 118 19.05 4.43 7.74
N GLU A 119 20.16 3.87 8.22
CA GLU A 119 20.25 2.45 8.52
C GLU A 119 19.19 2.02 9.55
N GLY A 120 18.44 0.96 9.23
CA GLY A 120 17.38 0.45 10.10
C GLY A 120 16.06 1.23 10.07
N PHE A 121 15.98 2.28 9.25
CA PHE A 121 14.76 3.04 8.96
C PHE A 121 14.43 3.07 7.47
N THR A 122 15.39 3.38 6.58
CA THR A 122 15.19 3.42 5.12
C THR A 122 16.21 2.60 4.36
N ARG A 123 15.81 2.03 3.22
CA ARG A 123 16.68 1.18 2.40
C ARG A 123 16.32 1.24 0.91
N ASP A 124 17.33 1.19 0.06
CA ASP A 124 17.17 1.03 -1.39
C ASP A 124 16.83 -0.43 -1.73
N MET A 125 15.69 -0.63 -2.41
CA MET A 125 15.14 -1.92 -2.79
C MET A 125 15.21 -2.22 -4.30
N ARG A 126 15.79 -1.35 -5.13
CA ARG A 126 15.82 -1.51 -6.60
C ARG A 126 16.42 -2.83 -7.09
N ASN A 127 17.36 -3.38 -6.32
CA ASN A 127 18.06 -4.64 -6.62
C ASN A 127 17.70 -5.77 -5.64
N ILE A 128 16.63 -5.61 -4.86
CA ILE A 128 16.23 -6.54 -3.79
C ILE A 128 14.80 -6.98 -4.03
N GLY A 129 14.60 -8.29 -4.19
CA GLY A 129 13.28 -8.87 -4.37
C GLY A 129 12.41 -8.66 -3.13
N HIS A 130 11.21 -8.11 -3.32
CA HIS A 130 10.19 -7.92 -2.29
C HIS A 130 8.79 -8.04 -2.92
N TYR A 131 7.76 -8.13 -2.08
CA TYR A 131 6.38 -8.15 -2.55
C TYR A 131 5.85 -6.75 -2.80
N GLY A 132 5.18 -6.57 -3.93
CA GLY A 132 4.60 -5.27 -4.31
C GLY A 132 5.53 -4.47 -5.20
N THR A 133 5.46 -3.15 -5.05
CA THR A 133 6.21 -2.18 -5.85
C THR A 133 6.69 -1.06 -4.95
N GLY A 134 7.87 -0.54 -5.23
CA GLY A 134 8.45 0.58 -4.51
C GLY A 134 9.97 0.41 -4.46
N ASP A 135 10.69 1.49 -4.71
CA ASP A 135 12.16 1.44 -4.75
C ASP A 135 12.75 1.77 -3.37
N LEU A 136 11.96 2.37 -2.48
CA LEU A 136 12.36 2.74 -1.12
C LEU A 136 11.57 1.94 -0.08
N GLU A 137 12.27 1.19 0.77
CA GLU A 137 11.71 0.60 1.99
C GLU A 137 11.78 1.60 3.14
N ILE A 138 10.73 1.61 3.96
CA ILE A 138 10.66 2.27 5.27
C ILE A 138 10.26 1.24 6.32
N ILE A 139 11.04 1.11 7.39
CA ILE A 139 10.75 0.23 8.52
C ILE A 139 10.20 1.06 9.69
N ILE A 140 8.98 0.76 10.10
CA ILE A 140 8.28 1.45 11.18
C ILE A 140 8.11 0.50 12.37
N LYS A 141 8.75 0.81 13.49
CA LYS A 141 8.81 -0.02 14.71
C LYS A 141 7.97 0.56 15.86
N ASP A 142 7.70 1.86 15.80
CA ASP A 142 7.08 2.66 16.84
C ASP A 142 6.52 3.96 16.27
N GLU A 143 5.91 4.77 17.15
CA GLU A 143 5.32 6.05 16.80
C GLU A 143 6.35 7.08 16.32
N GLN A 144 7.58 7.06 16.84
CA GLN A 144 8.62 8.00 16.42
C GLN A 144 9.08 7.74 14.99
N SER A 145 9.34 6.48 14.64
CA SER A 145 9.62 6.07 13.27
C SER A 145 8.43 6.30 12.35
N PHE A 146 7.19 6.19 12.86
CA PHE A 146 6.01 6.52 12.07
C PHE A 146 5.93 8.01 11.77
N GLU A 147 6.15 8.88 12.76
CA GLU A 147 6.14 10.33 12.58
C GLU A 147 7.19 10.78 11.54
N LYS A 148 8.39 10.19 11.59
CA LYS A 148 9.41 10.42 10.55
C LYS A 148 8.96 9.94 9.16
N ALA A 149 8.25 8.81 9.09
CA ALA A 149 7.80 8.21 7.83
C ALA A 149 6.72 9.04 7.15
N LYS A 150 5.88 9.76 7.90
CA LYS A 150 4.78 10.60 7.37
C LYS A 150 5.23 11.51 6.23
N SER A 151 6.33 12.24 6.41
CA SER A 151 6.88 13.14 5.38
C SER A 151 7.25 12.42 4.08
N LEU A 152 7.77 11.18 4.18
CA LEU A 152 8.10 10.37 3.00
C LEU A 152 6.84 9.82 2.33
N ILE A 153 5.83 9.42 3.11
CA ILE A 153 4.54 8.95 2.59
C ILE A 153 3.83 10.10 1.85
N GLU A 154 3.79 11.31 2.44
CA GLU A 154 3.26 12.52 1.79
C GLU A 154 4.01 12.84 0.49
N LYS A 155 5.35 12.73 0.51
CA LYS A 155 6.16 12.95 -0.69
C LYS A 155 5.82 11.93 -1.78
N ALA A 156 5.65 10.66 -1.43
CA ALA A 156 5.22 9.64 -2.38
C ALA A 156 3.86 10.01 -2.97
N TYR A 157 2.90 10.44 -2.15
CA TYR A 157 1.57 10.87 -2.59
C TYR A 157 1.59 12.05 -3.56
N ASN A 158 2.44 13.05 -3.29
CA ASN A 158 2.55 14.23 -4.13
C ASN A 158 3.31 13.99 -5.46
N GLU A 159 4.15 12.94 -5.53
CA GLU A 159 4.90 12.56 -6.75
C GLU A 159 4.14 11.55 -7.64
N MET A 160 2.92 11.12 -7.25
CA MET A 160 2.12 10.12 -7.99
C MET A 160 1.41 10.65 -9.23
#